data_AF-A0A0R2ZPI7-F1
#
_entry.id   AF-A0A0R2ZPI7-F1
#
_cell.length_a   1.000
_cell.length_b   1.000
_cell.length_c   1.000
_cell.angle_alpha   90.00
_cell.angle_beta   90.00
_cell.angle_gamma   90.00
#
_symmetry.space_group_name_H-M   'P 1'
#
loop_
_entity.id
_entity.type
_entity.pdbx_description
1 polymer ?
#
loop_
_entity_poly.entity_id
_entity_poly.type
_entity_poly.pdbx_seq_one_letter_code
_entity_poly.pdbx_strand_id
1 'polypeptide(L)'
;MSLTKPNQDLKRDLQGVASDLKWSAVELMRIAERLSDAGFERDARELLTIIGSFPDAEDKLAGYADEVKASRISRSAEQKK
;
A
#
# COMPACT_ATOMS: atom_id res chain seq x y z
N MET A 1 16.99 10.13 -18.05
CA MET A 1 17.54 10.92 -16.93
C MET A 1 17.62 10.02 -15.71
N SER A 2 18.75 10.03 -15.00
CA SER A 2 18.95 9.21 -13.81
C SER A 2 18.28 9.86 -12.60
N LEU A 3 17.46 9.11 -11.85
CA LEU A 3 16.87 9.60 -10.61
C LEU A 3 17.96 9.94 -9.60
N THR A 4 17.77 11.02 -8.83
CA THR A 4 18.62 11.32 -7.68
C THR A 4 18.48 10.21 -6.64
N LYS A 5 19.51 9.98 -5.81
CA LYS A 5 19.49 8.94 -4.77
C LYS A 5 18.26 9.04 -3.83
N PRO A 6 17.82 10.23 -3.37
CA PRO A 6 16.59 10.38 -2.58
C PRO A 6 15.32 9.98 -3.32
N ASN A 7 15.25 10.20 -4.64
CA ASN A 7 14.10 9.80 -5.46
C ASN A 7 14.12 8.29 -5.73
N GLN A 8 15.31 7.67 -5.85
CA GLN A 8 15.43 6.20 -5.93
C GLN A 8 14.96 5.54 -4.64
N ASP A 9 15.37 6.08 -3.48
CA ASP A 9 14.92 5.60 -2.17
C ASP A 9 13.41 5.80 -2.01
N LEU A 10 12.86 6.98 -2.35
CA LEU A 10 11.41 7.22 -2.29
C LEU A 10 10.63 6.24 -3.16
N LYS A 11 11.08 5.98 -4.39
CA LYS A 11 10.44 5.00 -5.27
C LYS A 11 10.43 3.61 -4.63
N ARG A 12 11.57 3.17 -4.07
CA ARG A 12 11.67 1.87 -3.39
C ARG A 12 10.74 1.82 -2.18
N ASP A 13 10.70 2.88 -1.38
CA ASP A 13 9.83 2.96 -0.20
C ASP A 13 8.34 2.83 -0.61
N LEU A 14 7.92 3.54 -1.66
CA LEU A 14 6.54 3.45 -2.18
C LEU A 14 6.19 2.04 -2.68
N GLN A 15 7.12 1.38 -3.38
CA GLN A 15 6.94 0.00 -3.83
C GLN A 15 6.93 -0.99 -2.66
N GLY A 16 7.74 -0.74 -1.62
CA GLY A 16 7.75 -1.51 -0.38
C GLY A 16 6.41 -1.42 0.34
N VAL A 17 5.93 -0.20 0.60
CA VAL A 17 4.63 0.02 1.27
C VAL A 17 3.47 -0.57 0.48
N ALA A 18 3.49 -0.49 -0.86
CA ALA A 18 2.48 -1.15 -1.69
C ALA A 18 2.50 -2.69 -1.54
N SER A 19 3.69 -3.28 -1.38
CA SER A 19 3.85 -4.73 -1.16
C SER A 19 3.41 -5.14 0.24
N ASP A 20 3.73 -4.33 1.25
CA ASP A 20 3.29 -4.55 2.63
C ASP A 20 1.76 -4.43 2.75
N LEU A 21 1.15 -3.51 2.00
CA LEU A 21 -0.30 -3.35 1.93
C LEU A 21 -0.97 -4.57 1.29
N LYS A 22 -0.42 -5.11 0.19
CA LYS A 22 -0.87 -6.37 -0.42
C LYS A 22 -0.84 -7.52 0.57
N TRP A 23 0.27 -7.65 1.30
CA TRP A 23 0.42 -8.71 2.29
C TRP A 23 -0.58 -8.53 3.45
N SER A 24 -0.78 -7.30 3.91
CA SER A 24 -1.77 -6.98 4.93
C SER A 24 -3.20 -7.30 4.48
N ALA A 25 -3.55 -7.05 3.22
CA ALA A 25 -4.86 -7.41 2.65
C ALA A 25 -5.11 -8.92 2.76
N VAL A 26 -4.10 -9.72 2.41
CA VAL A 26 -4.17 -11.20 2.44
C VAL A 26 -4.34 -11.71 3.87
N GLU A 27 -3.61 -11.17 4.84
CA GLU A 27 -3.77 -11.58 6.23
C GLU A 27 -5.12 -11.14 6.82
N LEU A 28 -5.61 -9.93 6.48
CA LEU A 28 -6.95 -9.48 6.89
C LEU A 28 -8.06 -10.34 6.27
N MET A 29 -7.89 -10.82 5.05
CA MET A 29 -8.83 -11.74 4.41
C MET A 29 -8.93 -13.07 5.16
N ARG A 30 -7.79 -13.64 5.59
CA ARG A 30 -7.77 -14.84 6.43
C ARG A 30 -8.44 -14.62 7.79
N ILE A 31 -8.32 -13.43 8.36
CA ILE A 31 -9.01 -13.06 9.60
C ILE A 31 -10.53 -12.98 9.36
N ALA A 32 -10.96 -12.37 8.24
CA ALA A 32 -12.37 -12.29 7.88
C ALA A 32 -12.98 -13.69 7.66
N GLU A 33 -12.26 -14.60 7.01
CA GLU A 33 -12.66 -16.01 6.86
C GLU A 33 -12.83 -16.69 8.22
N ARG A 34 -11.85 -16.55 9.13
CA ARG A 34 -11.94 -17.09 10.49
C ARG A 34 -13.11 -16.53 11.29
N LEU A 35 -13.43 -15.25 11.13
CA LEU A 35 -14.59 -14.62 11.77
C LEU A 35 -15.90 -15.18 11.22
N SER A 36 -15.98 -15.39 9.90
CA SER A 36 -17.13 -16.03 9.27
C SER A 36 -17.33 -17.45 9.79
N ASP A 37 -16.27 -18.25 9.87
CA ASP A 37 -16.31 -19.63 10.39
C ASP A 37 -16.74 -19.68 11.87
N ALA A 38 -16.40 -18.65 12.65
CA ALA A 38 -16.80 -18.50 14.04
C ALA A 38 -18.21 -17.92 14.23
N GLY A 39 -18.95 -17.65 13.14
CA GLY A 39 -20.31 -17.12 13.17
C GLY A 39 -20.41 -15.59 13.33
N PHE A 40 -19.28 -14.86 13.27
CA PHE A 40 -19.22 -13.41 13.29
C PHE A 40 -19.34 -12.82 11.87
N GLU A 41 -20.40 -13.19 11.14
CA GLU A 41 -20.56 -12.81 9.73
C GLU A 41 -20.57 -11.29 9.50
N ARG A 42 -21.14 -10.52 10.44
CA ARG A 42 -21.15 -9.07 10.36
C ARG A 42 -19.74 -8.49 10.39
N ASP A 43 -18.91 -8.93 11.32
CA ASP A 43 -17.54 -8.43 11.48
C ASP A 43 -16.67 -8.86 10.29
N ALA A 44 -16.87 -10.09 9.81
CA ALA A 44 -16.24 -10.57 8.58
C ALA A 44 -16.62 -9.69 7.38
N ARG A 45 -17.88 -9.28 7.25
CA ARG A 45 -18.35 -8.42 6.15
C ARG A 45 -17.79 -7.00 6.24
N GLU A 46 -17.69 -6.44 7.44
CA GLU A 46 -17.06 -5.14 7.68
C GLU A 46 -15.57 -5.19 7.29
N LEU A 47 -14.85 -6.24 7.69
CA LEU A 47 -13.45 -6.47 7.27
C LEU A 47 -13.29 -6.60 5.76
N LEU A 48 -14.13 -7.39 5.09
CA LEU A 48 -14.10 -7.52 3.62
C LEU A 48 -14.36 -6.19 2.91
N THR A 49 -15.20 -5.34 3.49
CA THR A 49 -15.45 -3.99 2.95
C THR A 49 -14.20 -3.12 3.06
N ILE A 50 -13.49 -3.18 4.20
CA ILE A 50 -12.22 -2.47 4.39
C ILE A 50 -11.17 -2.96 3.40
N ILE A 51 -11.00 -4.28 3.26
CA ILE A 51 -10.06 -4.91 2.31
C ILE A 51 -10.38 -4.47 0.87
N GLY A 52 -11.65 -4.29 0.53
CA GLY A 52 -12.07 -3.79 -0.79
C GLY A 52 -11.50 -2.42 -1.16
N SER A 53 -11.04 -1.62 -0.20
CA SER A 53 -10.41 -0.31 -0.46
C SER A 53 -8.89 -0.39 -0.70
N PHE A 54 -8.27 -1.56 -0.48
CA PHE A 54 -6.82 -1.72 -0.57
C PHE A 54 -6.28 -1.67 -2.00
N PRO A 55 -6.95 -2.27 -3.02
CA PRO A 55 -6.51 -2.16 -4.41
C PRO A 55 -6.37 -0.70 -4.88
N ASP A 56 -7.30 0.18 -4.51
CA ASP A 56 -7.23 1.60 -4.84
C ASP A 56 -6.02 2.29 -4.21
N ALA A 57 -5.66 1.90 -2.98
CA ALA A 57 -4.49 2.42 -2.29
C ALA A 57 -3.18 1.87 -2.87
N GLU A 58 -3.15 0.59 -3.27
CA GLU A 58 -2.02 -0.02 -3.97
C GLU A 58 -1.77 0.66 -5.33
N ASP A 59 -2.83 0.91 -6.10
CA ASP A 59 -2.75 1.57 -7.40
C ASP A 59 -2.26 3.01 -7.27
N LYS A 60 -2.70 3.75 -6.24
CA LYS A 60 -2.18 5.09 -5.95
C LYS A 60 -0.68 5.06 -5.60
N LEU A 61 -0.25 4.12 -4.76
CA LEU A 61 1.17 3.98 -4.39
C LEU A 61 2.03 3.59 -5.60
N ALA A 62 1.54 2.69 -6.44
CA ALA A 62 2.20 2.32 -7.69
C ALA A 62 2.29 3.52 -8.66
N GLY A 63 1.21 4.29 -8.81
CA GLY A 63 1.17 5.52 -9.59
C GLY A 63 2.19 6.54 -9.11
N TYR A 64 2.29 6.76 -7.79
CA TYR A 64 3.31 7.65 -7.23
C TYR A 64 4.73 7.15 -7.49
N ALA A 65 4.98 5.84 -7.44
CA ALA A 65 6.29 5.29 -7.77
C ALA A 65 6.67 5.54 -9.25
N ASP A 66 5.71 5.49 -10.16
CA ASP A 66 5.91 5.81 -11.57
C ASP A 66 6.08 7.31 -11.81
N GLU A 67 5.37 8.16 -11.07
CA GLU A 67 5.57 9.61 -11.10
C GLU A 67 6.94 10.03 -10.58
N VAL A 68 7.44 9.35 -9.53
CA VAL A 68 8.83 9.52 -9.06
C VAL A 68 9.80 9.10 -10.15
N LYS A 69 9.54 7.98 -10.84
CA LYS A 69 10.35 7.54 -11.98
C LYS A 69 10.33 8.55 -13.15
N ALA A 70 9.20 9.19 -13.38
CA ALA A 70 9.03 10.26 -14.36
C ALA A 70 9.58 11.63 -13.88
N SER A 71 10.16 11.70 -12.68
CA SER A 71 10.64 12.94 -12.04
C SER A 71 9.57 14.01 -11.83
N ARG A 72 8.28 13.62 -11.80
CA ARG A 72 7.16 14.52 -11.49
C ARG A 72 7.01 14.73 -9.98
N ILE A 73 7.27 13.69 -9.21
CA ILE A 73 7.40 13.73 -7.74
C ILE A 73 8.88 13.66 -7.39
N SER A 74 9.36 14.54 -6.53
CA SER A 74 10.72 14.51 -6.01
C SER A 74 10.74 14.68 -4.50
N ARG A 75 11.58 13.91 -3.82
CA ARG A 75 11.83 14.06 -2.38
C ARG A 75 12.88 15.15 -2.19
N SER A 76 12.47 16.32 -1.74
CA SER A 76 13.38 17.33 -1.22
C SER A 76 14.06 16.76 0.03
N ALA A 77 15.36 16.97 0.19
CA ALA A 77 16.17 16.39 1.28
C ALA A 77 15.79 16.84 2.71
N GLU A 78 14.73 17.63 2.88
CA GLU A 78 14.18 18.02 4.18
C GLU A 78 13.33 16.89 4.79
N GLN A 79 13.98 15.84 5.25
CA GLN A 79 13.54 15.20 6.50
C GLN A 79 14.56 15.59 7.57
N LYS A 80 14.41 16.80 8.10
CA LYS A 80 15.00 17.11 9.41
C LYS A 80 14.27 16.23 10.43
N LYS A 81 15.04 15.32 11.04
CA LYS A 81 14.67 14.65 12.29
C LYS A 81 14.51 15.65 13.42
#